data_AF-A0A9D9UAW0-F1
#
_entry.id   AF-A0A9D9UAW0-F1
#
_cell.length_a   1.000
_cell.length_b   1.000
_cell.length_c   1.000
_cell.angle_alpha   90.00
_cell.angle_beta   90.00
_cell.angle_gamma   90.00
#
_symmetry.space_group_name_H-M   'P 1'
#
loop_
_entity.id
_entity.type
_entity.pdbx_description
1 polymer ?
#
loop_
_entity_poly.entity_id
_entity_poly.type
_entity_poly.pdbx_seq_one_letter_code
_entity_poly.pdbx_strand_id
1 'polypeptide(L)'
;MRQLPFGLGLVEGFYGRQWRDEDRIACLRFIAGTGYRYYLYAPKGDAVLRRRWSERWDTAGERGMRAIAECCAEAGLDWGFGLSPLGLVEDPSPLNLRRLRDKVRYLESFGARMQCVLFDDMPRNVHALAAAQLDIFAEVMSVSEAGHALVCPSYYSTDPVLERVFGAMPADYWEELGAGLPRETGIFWTGDRVCAESHDAAGLGEIAARFARKPVLWDNYPVNDGARGSNFLRIDAFRGRGSELAELTQAHFVNPMNQCWLSRIALQSLALLYQQGPAYDADAAFAYCLRAQCEEALAAQLAADLDALQREGLSALSGARLAQMRARYAEFHSPLAEEIRDWLHGGYAFDPACLTD
;
A
#
# COMPACT_ATOMS: atom_id res chain seq x y z
N MET A 1 -3.72 23.12 -1.76
CA MET A 1 -3.38 21.93 -0.95
C MET A 1 -3.66 22.19 0.53
N ARG A 2 -3.94 21.13 1.29
CA ARG A 2 -4.07 21.15 2.76
C ARG A 2 -3.36 19.92 3.31
N GLN A 3 -2.85 20.03 4.53
CA GLN A 3 -2.28 18.88 5.23
C GLN A 3 -3.33 17.77 5.35
N LEU A 4 -2.91 16.53 5.12
CA LEU A 4 -3.76 15.36 5.31
C LEU A 4 -4.07 15.20 6.81
N PRO A 5 -5.34 15.26 7.24
CA PRO A 5 -5.70 14.94 8.62
C PRO A 5 -5.34 13.49 8.97
N PHE A 6 -5.19 13.20 10.26
CA PHE A 6 -5.01 11.81 10.67
C PHE A 6 -6.22 10.97 10.28
N GLY A 7 -5.93 9.79 9.71
CA GLY A 7 -6.90 8.81 9.29
C GLY A 7 -6.24 7.58 8.72
N LEU A 8 -7.02 6.52 8.59
CA LEU A 8 -6.58 5.28 7.98
C LEU A 8 -6.72 5.33 6.47
N GLY A 9 -5.69 4.87 5.78
CA GLY A 9 -5.64 4.77 4.34
C GLY A 9 -5.34 3.36 3.87
N LEU A 10 -5.83 3.02 2.68
CA LEU A 10 -5.39 1.85 1.94
C LEU A 10 -4.51 2.33 0.79
N VAL A 11 -3.29 1.81 0.68
CA VAL A 11 -2.45 1.96 -0.51
C VAL A 11 -2.42 0.62 -1.24
N GLU A 12 -3.05 0.56 -2.40
CA GLU A 12 -2.94 -0.62 -3.26
C GLU A 12 -1.59 -0.56 -3.99
N GLY A 13 -0.50 -0.87 -3.28
CA GLY A 13 0.87 -0.57 -3.72
C GLY A 13 1.75 -1.80 -3.91
N PHE A 14 1.15 -2.98 -3.95
CA PHE A 14 1.83 -4.28 -4.04
C PHE A 14 2.17 -4.70 -5.48
N TYR A 15 3.17 -5.56 -5.60
CA TYR A 15 3.58 -6.26 -6.82
C TYR A 15 2.75 -7.52 -7.07
N GLY A 16 2.86 -8.11 -8.26
CA GLY A 16 2.21 -9.39 -8.59
C GLY A 16 0.76 -9.25 -9.07
N ARG A 17 -0.07 -10.27 -8.79
CA ARG A 17 -1.46 -10.35 -9.25
C ARG A 17 -2.28 -9.19 -8.66
N GLN A 18 -2.87 -8.38 -9.55
CA GLN A 18 -3.69 -7.23 -9.19
C GLN A 18 -5.12 -7.65 -8.82
N TRP A 19 -5.79 -6.85 -7.99
CA TRP A 19 -7.19 -7.09 -7.66
C TRP A 19 -8.08 -6.92 -8.89
N ARG A 20 -9.13 -7.74 -8.97
CA ARG A 20 -10.23 -7.49 -9.92
C ARG A 20 -10.98 -6.24 -9.50
N ASP A 21 -11.52 -5.50 -10.47
CA ASP A 21 -12.27 -4.27 -10.20
C ASP A 21 -13.45 -4.51 -9.25
N GLU A 22 -14.14 -5.66 -9.38
CA GLU A 22 -15.25 -6.04 -8.49
C GLU A 22 -14.80 -6.25 -7.03
N ASP A 23 -13.67 -6.93 -6.82
CA ASP A 23 -13.11 -7.19 -5.49
C ASP A 23 -12.63 -5.88 -4.86
N ARG A 24 -11.98 -5.02 -5.67
CA ARG A 24 -11.52 -3.70 -5.26
C ARG A 24 -12.69 -2.83 -4.82
N ILE A 25 -13.75 -2.71 -5.62
CA ILE A 25 -14.96 -1.94 -5.27
C ILE A 25 -15.60 -2.48 -3.99
N ALA A 26 -15.69 -3.81 -3.83
CA ALA A 26 -16.20 -4.41 -2.60
C ALA A 26 -15.31 -4.08 -1.38
N CYS A 27 -14.00 -4.04 -1.56
CA CYS A 27 -13.04 -3.68 -0.52
C CYS A 27 -13.15 -2.20 -0.13
N LEU A 28 -13.32 -1.30 -1.11
CA LEU A 28 -13.48 0.14 -0.87
C LEU A 28 -14.71 0.44 -0.01
N ARG A 29 -15.85 -0.18 -0.35
CA ARG A 29 -17.07 -0.09 0.48
C ARG A 29 -16.84 -0.63 1.89
N PHE A 30 -16.13 -1.75 1.99
CA PHE A 30 -15.80 -2.36 3.26
C PHE A 30 -14.94 -1.45 4.14
N ILE A 31 -13.81 -0.94 3.64
CA ILE A 31 -12.90 -0.10 4.44
C ILE A 31 -13.56 1.23 4.85
N ALA A 32 -14.40 1.81 3.98
CA ALA A 32 -15.17 2.99 4.33
C ALA A 32 -16.11 2.72 5.52
N GLY A 33 -16.78 1.56 5.51
CA GLY A 33 -17.63 1.10 6.61
C GLY A 33 -16.89 0.78 7.91
N THR A 34 -15.57 0.54 7.88
CA THR A 34 -14.76 0.31 9.08
C THR A 34 -14.05 1.58 9.59
N GLY A 35 -14.21 2.72 8.91
CA GLY A 35 -13.65 4.01 9.33
C GLY A 35 -12.37 4.43 8.61
N TYR A 36 -11.98 3.73 7.53
CA TYR A 36 -10.94 4.24 6.63
C TYR A 36 -11.45 5.48 5.89
N ARG A 37 -10.53 6.40 5.63
CA ARG A 37 -10.79 7.69 5.00
C ARG A 37 -10.13 7.83 3.64
N TYR A 38 -9.03 7.12 3.45
CA TYR A 38 -8.16 7.34 2.28
C TYR A 38 -8.01 6.10 1.42
N TYR A 39 -7.93 6.30 0.11
CA TYR A 39 -7.56 5.27 -0.84
C TYR A 39 -6.56 5.78 -1.88
N LEU A 40 -5.42 5.11 -1.99
CA LEU A 40 -4.41 5.39 -3.00
C LEU A 40 -4.33 4.21 -3.97
N TYR A 41 -4.79 4.42 -5.21
CA TYR A 41 -4.62 3.46 -6.31
C TYR A 41 -3.18 3.61 -6.83
N ALA A 42 -2.31 2.66 -6.48
CA ALA A 42 -0.90 2.64 -6.88
C ALA A 42 -0.37 1.23 -7.28
N PRO A 43 -1.17 0.37 -7.92
CA PRO A 43 -0.76 -1.01 -8.17
C PRO A 43 0.49 -1.05 -9.03
N LYS A 44 1.53 -1.76 -8.58
CA LYS A 44 2.83 -1.77 -9.27
C LYS A 44 2.77 -2.36 -10.68
N GLY A 45 1.83 -3.28 -10.90
CA GLY A 45 1.57 -3.88 -12.22
C GLY A 45 0.82 -2.99 -13.21
N ASP A 46 0.29 -1.83 -12.78
CA ASP A 46 -0.35 -0.89 -13.69
C ASP A 46 0.70 -0.03 -14.41
N ALA A 47 1.07 -0.49 -15.60
CA ALA A 47 2.06 0.17 -16.45
C ALA A 47 1.74 1.65 -16.70
N VAL A 48 0.46 2.03 -16.76
CA VAL A 48 0.01 3.40 -17.06
C VAL A 48 0.28 4.35 -15.88
N LEU A 49 0.58 3.84 -14.69
CA LEU A 49 1.04 4.61 -13.53
C LEU A 49 2.55 4.48 -13.28
N ARG A 50 3.23 3.58 -14.00
CA ARG A 50 4.65 3.29 -13.84
C ARG A 50 5.40 3.40 -15.16
N ARG A 51 5.85 2.30 -15.76
CA ARG A 51 6.73 2.29 -16.96
C ARG A 51 6.18 3.01 -18.21
N ARG A 52 4.86 3.04 -18.40
CA ARG A 52 4.14 3.73 -19.49
C ARG A 52 3.36 4.93 -18.95
N TRP A 53 3.90 5.63 -17.95
CA TRP A 53 3.23 6.75 -17.28
C TRP A 53 2.77 7.86 -18.24
N SER A 54 3.42 8.02 -19.40
CA SER A 54 3.02 9.02 -20.40
C SER A 54 1.80 8.61 -21.25
N GLU A 55 1.36 7.35 -21.14
CA GLU A 55 0.18 6.82 -21.84
C GLU A 55 -1.09 6.96 -21.00
N ARG A 56 -2.23 6.70 -21.66
CA ARG A 56 -3.56 6.60 -21.04
C ARG A 56 -3.99 5.14 -20.96
N TRP A 57 -4.95 4.84 -20.10
CA TRP A 57 -5.64 3.55 -20.17
C TRP A 57 -6.46 3.48 -21.46
N ASP A 58 -6.75 2.27 -21.91
CA ASP A 58 -7.71 2.06 -22.98
C ASP A 58 -9.14 2.32 -22.50
N THR A 59 -10.12 2.27 -23.41
CA THR A 59 -11.52 2.54 -23.05
C THR A 59 -12.06 1.58 -21.98
N ALA A 60 -11.55 0.36 -21.88
CA ALA A 60 -11.98 -0.60 -20.86
C ALA A 60 -11.43 -0.22 -19.49
N GLY A 61 -10.13 0.09 -19.41
CA GLY A 61 -9.48 0.57 -18.18
C GLY A 61 -10.07 1.89 -17.70
N GLU A 62 -10.37 2.83 -18.60
CA GLU A 62 -11.03 4.09 -18.21
C GLU A 62 -12.44 3.85 -17.65
N ARG A 63 -13.20 2.89 -18.18
CA ARG A 63 -14.52 2.53 -17.62
C ARG A 63 -14.38 1.91 -16.23
N GLY A 64 -13.44 1.00 -16.04
CA GLY A 64 -13.14 0.42 -14.72
C GLY A 64 -12.76 1.50 -13.70
N MET A 65 -11.88 2.43 -14.10
CA MET A 65 -11.45 3.54 -13.26
C MET A 65 -12.60 4.50 -12.89
N ARG A 66 -13.54 4.76 -13.81
CA ARG A 66 -14.74 5.53 -13.48
C ARG A 66 -15.61 4.84 -12.43
N ALA A 67 -15.80 3.53 -12.53
CA ALA A 67 -16.56 2.77 -11.54
C ALA A 67 -15.88 2.77 -10.15
N ILE A 68 -14.55 2.70 -10.10
CA ILE A 68 -13.76 2.85 -8.87
C ILE A 68 -13.94 4.26 -8.29
N ALA A 69 -13.82 5.30 -9.11
CA ALA A 69 -13.98 6.69 -8.71
C ALA A 69 -15.38 6.98 -8.16
N GLU A 70 -16.42 6.48 -8.82
CA GLU A 70 -17.82 6.57 -8.38
C GLU A 70 -18.00 5.90 -7.01
N CYS A 71 -17.46 4.69 -6.83
CA CYS A 71 -17.49 3.99 -5.54
C CYS A 71 -16.80 4.80 -4.43
N CYS A 72 -15.62 5.35 -4.68
CA CYS A 72 -14.92 6.19 -3.71
C CYS A 72 -15.74 7.42 -3.32
N ALA A 73 -16.37 8.08 -4.30
CA ALA A 73 -17.21 9.25 -4.06
C ALA A 73 -18.45 8.90 -3.23
N GLU A 74 -19.15 7.81 -3.57
CA GLU A 74 -20.33 7.31 -2.82
C GLU A 74 -19.97 6.91 -1.39
N ALA A 75 -18.81 6.28 -1.21
CA ALA A 75 -18.31 5.83 0.08
C ALA A 75 -17.69 6.95 0.94
N GLY A 76 -17.52 8.16 0.37
CA GLY A 76 -16.91 9.29 1.06
C GLY A 76 -15.40 9.15 1.30
N LEU A 77 -14.71 8.36 0.47
CA LEU A 77 -13.26 8.19 0.53
C LEU A 77 -12.57 9.35 -0.19
N ASP A 78 -11.61 9.99 0.50
CA ASP A 78 -10.64 10.87 -0.15
C ASP A 78 -9.64 9.96 -0.89
N TRP A 79 -9.69 9.96 -2.22
CA TRP A 79 -8.93 9.00 -3.03
C TRP A 79 -8.03 9.68 -4.07
N GLY A 80 -7.07 8.94 -4.60
CA GLY A 80 -6.31 9.38 -5.77
C GLY A 80 -5.29 8.35 -6.27
N PHE A 81 -4.33 8.84 -7.04
CA PHE A 81 -3.37 8.01 -7.77
C PHE A 81 -1.95 8.14 -7.21
N GLY A 82 -1.27 7.00 -7.09
CA GLY A 82 0.19 6.95 -6.96
C GLY A 82 0.83 6.90 -8.33
N LEU A 83 1.50 7.99 -8.73
CA LEU A 83 2.20 8.09 -10.01
C LEU A 83 3.69 7.87 -9.81
N SER A 84 4.23 6.83 -10.45
CA SER A 84 5.64 6.49 -10.50
C SER A 84 6.22 6.83 -11.89
N PRO A 85 6.67 8.08 -12.16
CA PRO A 85 7.15 8.48 -13.48
C PRO A 85 8.55 7.92 -13.77
N LEU A 86 8.65 6.60 -14.01
CA LEU A 86 9.91 5.90 -14.22
C LEU A 86 10.72 6.51 -15.38
N GLY A 87 12.03 6.69 -15.16
CA GLY A 87 12.96 7.28 -16.13
C GLY A 87 12.93 8.81 -16.20
N LEU A 88 12.00 9.48 -15.49
CA LEU A 88 11.87 10.93 -15.56
C LEU A 88 12.98 11.68 -14.82
N VAL A 89 13.51 11.10 -13.74
CA VAL A 89 14.65 11.67 -13.01
C VAL A 89 15.90 11.70 -13.90
N GLU A 90 16.07 10.69 -14.75
CA GLU A 90 17.18 10.57 -15.69
C GLU A 90 17.01 11.41 -16.96
N ASP A 91 15.77 11.59 -17.45
CA ASP A 91 15.45 12.40 -18.63
C ASP A 91 14.29 13.40 -18.37
N PRO A 92 14.56 14.50 -17.63
CA PRO A 92 13.59 15.56 -17.39
C PRO A 92 13.50 16.55 -18.57
N SER A 93 13.53 16.05 -19.81
CA SER A 93 13.42 16.91 -21.00
C SER A 93 12.11 17.72 -21.00
N PRO A 94 12.07 18.91 -21.64
CA PRO A 94 10.84 19.71 -21.74
C PRO A 94 9.64 18.95 -22.35
N LEU A 95 9.91 17.93 -23.17
CA LEU A 95 8.86 17.05 -23.70
C LEU A 95 8.29 16.13 -22.60
N ASN A 96 9.15 15.49 -21.81
CA ASN A 96 8.70 14.61 -20.74
C ASN A 96 8.02 15.38 -19.61
N LEU A 97 8.48 16.59 -19.26
CA LEU A 97 7.79 17.45 -18.30
C LEU A 97 6.42 17.92 -18.80
N ARG A 98 6.24 18.14 -20.11
CA ARG A 98 4.89 18.37 -20.69
C ARG A 98 4.01 17.14 -20.55
N ARG A 99 4.53 15.95 -20.90
CA ARG A 99 3.80 14.67 -20.74
C ARG A 99 3.39 14.42 -19.30
N LEU A 100 4.25 14.75 -18.34
CA LEU A 100 3.96 14.60 -16.91
C LEU A 100 2.76 15.46 -16.52
N ARG A 101 2.77 16.74 -16.91
CA ARG A 101 1.65 17.65 -16.62
C ARG A 101 0.36 17.20 -17.26
N ASP A 102 0.40 16.71 -18.51
CA ASP A 102 -0.78 16.17 -19.18
C ASP A 102 -1.30 14.89 -18.51
N LYS A 103 -0.39 14.05 -18.01
CA LYS A 103 -0.72 12.85 -17.24
C LYS A 103 -1.42 13.20 -15.92
N VAL A 104 -0.91 14.16 -15.17
CA VAL A 104 -1.52 14.61 -13.91
C VAL A 104 -2.95 15.09 -14.14
N ARG A 105 -3.18 15.97 -15.12
CA ARG A 105 -4.53 16.45 -15.48
C ARG A 105 -5.45 15.31 -15.90
N TYR A 106 -4.93 14.34 -16.64
CA TYR A 106 -5.69 13.17 -17.06
C TYR A 106 -6.13 12.32 -15.85
N LEU A 107 -5.22 12.04 -14.91
CA LEU A 107 -5.55 11.29 -13.70
C LEU A 107 -6.56 12.04 -12.83
N GLU A 108 -6.35 13.33 -12.60
CA GLU A 108 -7.28 14.14 -11.80
C GLU A 108 -8.66 14.32 -12.46
N SER A 109 -8.78 14.14 -13.79
CA SER A 109 -10.07 14.18 -14.48
C SER A 109 -11.06 13.08 -14.06
N PHE A 110 -10.61 12.06 -13.33
CA PHE A 110 -11.46 11.05 -12.70
C PHE A 110 -12.03 11.50 -11.35
N GLY A 111 -11.67 12.70 -10.85
CA GLY A 111 -12.12 13.23 -9.56
C GLY A 111 -11.19 12.89 -8.38
N ALA A 112 -9.92 12.57 -8.65
CA ALA A 112 -8.93 12.31 -7.61
C ALA A 112 -8.71 13.57 -6.74
N ARG A 113 -8.78 13.39 -5.42
CA ARG A 113 -8.55 14.46 -4.41
C ARG A 113 -7.16 14.38 -3.79
N MET A 114 -6.43 13.32 -4.07
CA MET A 114 -5.06 13.08 -3.63
C MET A 114 -4.14 12.94 -4.84
N GLN A 115 -3.01 13.65 -4.83
CA GLN A 115 -1.94 13.49 -5.79
C GLN A 115 -0.72 12.91 -5.09
N CYS A 116 -0.26 11.73 -5.51
CA CYS A 116 0.94 11.13 -4.94
C CYS A 116 2.00 10.88 -6.02
N VAL A 117 3.24 11.29 -5.74
CA VAL A 117 4.40 11.00 -6.59
C VAL A 117 5.27 9.96 -5.88
N LEU A 118 5.58 8.89 -6.59
CA LEU A 118 6.18 7.68 -6.04
C LEU A 118 7.57 7.47 -6.65
N PHE A 119 8.62 7.59 -5.83
CA PHE A 119 10.01 7.37 -6.23
C PHE A 119 10.59 6.07 -5.66
N ASP A 120 9.74 5.20 -5.11
CA ASP A 120 10.09 3.87 -4.61
C ASP A 120 10.46 2.91 -5.74
N ASP A 121 11.46 2.07 -5.45
CA ASP A 121 11.93 0.99 -6.31
C ASP A 121 12.34 1.43 -7.73
N MET A 122 13.01 2.57 -7.82
CA MET A 122 13.59 3.11 -9.05
C MET A 122 15.12 3.16 -8.96
N PRO A 123 15.84 3.18 -10.09
CA PRO A 123 17.27 3.48 -10.12
C PRO A 123 17.58 4.84 -9.44
N ARG A 124 18.72 4.93 -8.75
CA ARG A 124 19.08 6.10 -7.92
C ARG A 124 20.39 6.74 -8.34
N ASN A 125 20.78 6.56 -9.60
CA ASN A 125 22.11 6.92 -10.12
C ASN A 125 22.25 8.42 -10.44
N VAL A 126 21.74 9.31 -9.58
CA VAL A 126 21.75 10.76 -9.77
C VAL A 126 22.42 11.45 -8.59
N HIS A 127 23.46 12.25 -8.87
CA HIS A 127 24.31 12.93 -7.89
C HIS A 127 23.55 13.97 -7.02
N ALA A 128 22.32 14.34 -7.39
CA ALA A 128 21.45 15.27 -6.66
C ALA A 128 20.01 14.75 -6.59
N LEU A 129 19.84 13.51 -6.10
CA LEU A 129 18.57 12.80 -6.15
C LEU A 129 17.40 13.56 -5.48
N ALA A 130 17.61 14.14 -4.29
CA ALA A 130 16.56 14.88 -3.59
C ALA A 130 16.10 16.10 -4.42
N ALA A 131 17.04 16.91 -4.92
CA ALA A 131 16.73 18.05 -5.79
C ALA A 131 15.95 17.63 -7.05
N ALA A 132 16.38 16.56 -7.73
CA ALA A 132 15.68 16.07 -8.92
C ALA A 132 14.24 15.61 -8.62
N GLN A 133 14.02 14.99 -7.46
CA GLN A 133 12.69 14.58 -7.03
C GLN A 133 11.81 15.77 -6.65
N LEU A 134 12.39 16.79 -6.02
CA LEU A 134 11.73 18.05 -5.71
C LEU A 134 11.28 18.78 -6.98
N ASP A 135 12.13 18.84 -8.01
CA ASP A 135 11.81 19.46 -9.30
C ASP A 135 10.63 18.74 -9.99
N ILE A 136 10.65 17.41 -10.05
CA ILE A 136 9.55 16.61 -10.60
C ILE A 136 8.26 16.82 -9.78
N PHE A 137 8.37 16.83 -8.46
CA PHE A 137 7.22 17.08 -7.59
C PHE A 137 6.65 18.48 -7.83
N ALA A 138 7.48 19.50 -7.98
CA ALA A 138 7.05 20.86 -8.29
C ALA A 138 6.33 20.94 -9.65
N GLU A 139 6.81 20.22 -10.66
CA GLU A 139 6.15 20.12 -11.98
C GLU A 139 4.75 19.49 -11.88
N VAL A 140 4.60 18.41 -11.10
CA VAL A 140 3.28 17.82 -10.79
C VAL A 140 2.38 18.83 -10.09
N MET A 141 2.89 19.51 -9.06
CA MET A 141 2.11 20.46 -8.28
C MET A 141 1.76 21.75 -9.04
N SER A 142 2.48 22.08 -10.11
CA SER A 142 2.19 23.23 -10.96
C SER A 142 0.85 23.14 -11.71
N VAL A 143 0.30 21.92 -11.85
CA VAL A 143 -0.95 21.65 -12.58
C VAL A 143 -1.98 20.86 -11.79
N SER A 144 -1.61 20.31 -10.62
CA SER A 144 -2.49 19.53 -9.78
C SER A 144 -3.49 20.43 -9.03
N GLU A 145 -4.76 20.03 -9.06
CA GLU A 145 -5.86 20.66 -8.31
C GLU A 145 -6.25 19.83 -7.07
N ALA A 146 -5.54 18.73 -6.81
CA ALA A 146 -5.79 17.85 -5.66
C ALA A 146 -5.73 18.61 -4.31
N GLY A 147 -6.62 18.19 -3.40
CA GLY A 147 -6.69 18.72 -2.04
C GLY A 147 -5.47 18.34 -1.20
N HIS A 148 -4.92 17.16 -1.43
CA HIS A 148 -3.81 16.58 -0.69
C HIS A 148 -2.69 16.13 -1.62
N ALA A 149 -1.44 16.37 -1.20
CA ALA A 149 -0.26 15.91 -1.91
C ALA A 149 0.59 15.00 -1.01
N LEU A 150 1.09 13.91 -1.59
CA LEU A 150 1.99 12.99 -0.91
C LEU A 150 3.19 12.64 -1.80
N VAL A 151 4.29 12.25 -1.18
CA VAL A 151 5.44 11.68 -1.88
C VAL A 151 5.89 10.40 -1.19
N CYS A 152 6.22 9.37 -1.97
CA CYS A 152 7.05 8.28 -1.48
C CYS A 152 8.51 8.54 -1.91
N PRO A 153 9.41 8.85 -0.97
CA PRO A 153 10.81 9.06 -1.30
C PRO A 153 11.46 7.76 -1.78
N SER A 154 12.59 7.84 -2.48
CA SER A 154 13.36 6.63 -2.83
C SER A 154 13.86 5.90 -1.58
N TYR A 155 14.35 6.64 -0.58
CA TYR A 155 14.71 6.09 0.72
C TYR A 155 13.54 6.26 1.67
N TYR A 156 12.58 5.34 1.62
CA TYR A 156 11.35 5.33 2.43
C TYR A 156 11.47 4.52 3.73
N SER A 157 12.67 4.05 4.06
CA SER A 157 12.99 3.26 5.24
C SER A 157 14.48 3.41 5.60
N THR A 158 14.86 3.10 6.85
CA THR A 158 16.26 2.87 7.21
C THR A 158 16.75 1.46 6.85
N ASP A 159 15.93 0.63 6.19
CA ASP A 159 16.31 -0.73 5.84
C ASP A 159 17.52 -0.74 4.89
N PRO A 160 18.66 -1.37 5.26
CA PRO A 160 19.84 -1.43 4.41
C PRO A 160 19.61 -2.12 3.05
N VAL A 161 18.49 -2.85 2.88
CA VAL A 161 18.11 -3.39 1.57
C VAL A 161 17.94 -2.31 0.51
N LEU A 162 17.47 -1.12 0.88
CA LEU A 162 17.26 -0.04 -0.09
C LEU A 162 18.58 0.42 -0.69
N GLU A 163 19.61 0.61 0.13
CA GLU A 163 20.94 0.97 -0.34
C GLU A 163 21.60 -0.16 -1.12
N ARG A 164 21.45 -1.41 -0.65
CA ARG A 164 22.02 -2.59 -1.30
C ARG A 164 21.46 -2.83 -2.70
N VAL A 165 20.16 -2.61 -2.89
CA VAL A 165 19.46 -2.93 -4.15
C VAL A 165 19.49 -1.75 -5.11
N PHE A 166 19.34 -0.53 -4.61
CA PHE A 166 19.11 0.64 -5.46
C PHE A 166 20.22 1.69 -5.43
N GLY A 167 21.25 1.52 -4.60
CA GLY A 167 22.40 2.42 -4.50
C GLY A 167 22.46 3.22 -3.20
N ALA A 168 23.65 3.72 -2.86
CA ALA A 168 23.91 4.44 -1.61
C ALA A 168 23.07 5.72 -1.49
N MET A 169 22.57 5.99 -0.29
CA MET A 169 21.79 7.20 -0.04
C MET A 169 22.69 8.44 -0.07
N PRO A 170 22.31 9.51 -0.79
CA PRO A 170 23.00 10.79 -0.67
C PRO A 170 22.97 11.29 0.78
N ALA A 171 24.04 11.98 1.18
CA ALA A 171 24.05 12.68 2.48
C ALA A 171 22.87 13.65 2.56
N ASP A 172 22.28 13.77 3.75
CA ASP A 172 21.19 14.72 4.04
C ASP A 172 19.93 14.58 3.16
N TYR A 173 19.75 13.44 2.47
CA TYR A 173 18.65 13.22 1.52
C TYR A 173 17.26 13.50 2.11
N TRP A 174 17.03 13.06 3.36
CA TRP A 174 15.73 13.26 4.02
C TRP A 174 15.52 14.70 4.45
N GLU A 175 16.57 15.37 4.91
CA GLU A 175 16.61 16.77 5.31
C GLU A 175 16.36 17.69 4.11
N GLU A 176 17.04 17.46 2.99
CA GLU A 176 16.84 18.21 1.74
C GLU A 176 15.41 18.06 1.22
N LEU A 177 14.90 16.83 1.18
CA LEU A 177 13.54 16.55 0.75
C LEU A 177 12.51 17.21 1.68
N GLY A 178 12.71 17.08 2.99
CA GLY A 178 11.86 17.68 4.01
C GLY A 178 11.84 19.21 3.97
N ALA A 179 12.97 19.85 3.65
CA ALA A 179 13.05 21.30 3.52
C ALA A 179 12.46 21.81 2.19
N GLY A 180 12.63 21.06 1.10
CA GLY A 180 12.22 21.47 -0.24
C GLY A 180 10.72 21.28 -0.53
N LEU A 181 10.06 20.30 0.12
CA LEU A 181 8.65 20.04 -0.10
C LEU A 181 7.76 21.08 0.61
N PRO A 182 6.63 21.50 0.00
CA PRO A 182 5.59 22.27 0.69
C PRO A 182 5.22 21.64 2.04
N ARG A 183 4.99 22.47 3.06
CA ARG A 183 4.82 22.00 4.45
C ARG A 183 3.63 21.05 4.61
N GLU A 184 2.61 21.20 3.78
CA GLU A 184 1.39 20.41 3.78
C GLU A 184 1.56 19.02 3.16
N THR A 185 2.65 18.78 2.41
CA THR A 185 2.91 17.51 1.71
C THR A 185 3.25 16.41 2.70
N GLY A 186 2.51 15.30 2.64
CA GLY A 186 2.82 14.08 3.38
C GLY A 186 4.02 13.34 2.76
N ILE A 187 4.90 12.78 3.60
CA ILE A 187 6.04 11.99 3.15
C ILE A 187 5.88 10.57 3.69
N PHE A 188 5.82 9.58 2.81
CA PHE A 188 5.66 8.19 3.20
C PHE A 188 6.91 7.64 3.90
N TRP A 189 6.68 6.76 4.86
CA TRP A 189 7.70 6.07 5.64
C TRP A 189 7.23 4.66 6.01
N THR A 190 8.07 3.65 5.81
CA THR A 190 7.71 2.25 6.12
C THR A 190 8.30 1.75 7.44
N GLY A 191 9.10 2.56 8.13
CA GLY A 191 9.76 2.18 9.38
C GLY A 191 11.22 1.81 9.21
N ASP A 192 11.73 1.06 10.19
CA ASP A 192 13.12 0.61 10.26
C ASP A 192 13.45 -0.50 9.25
N ARG A 193 12.41 -1.20 8.81
CA ARG A 193 12.39 -2.18 7.72
C ARG A 193 11.37 -1.78 6.66
N VAL A 194 11.54 -2.32 5.44
CA VAL A 194 10.50 -2.21 4.41
C VAL A 194 9.19 -2.83 4.92
N CYS A 195 9.26 -3.98 5.58
CA CYS A 195 8.15 -4.60 6.30
C CYS A 195 8.45 -4.64 7.81
N ALA A 196 8.17 -3.55 8.51
CA ALA A 196 8.48 -3.41 9.94
C ALA A 196 7.61 -4.31 10.83
N GLU A 197 8.21 -4.91 11.87
CA GLU A 197 7.50 -5.69 12.89
C GLU A 197 6.79 -4.79 13.92
N SER A 198 7.30 -3.58 14.11
CA SER A 198 6.72 -2.56 14.99
C SER A 198 7.18 -1.15 14.59
N HIS A 199 6.50 -0.14 15.12
CA HIS A 199 6.93 1.26 15.02
C HIS A 199 7.03 1.85 16.42
N ASP A 200 8.21 2.32 16.80
CA ASP A 200 8.42 2.98 18.09
C ASP A 200 8.48 4.51 17.95
N ALA A 201 8.24 5.19 19.08
CA ALA A 201 8.20 6.64 19.13
C ALA A 201 9.57 7.30 18.89
N ALA A 202 10.67 6.62 19.20
CA ALA A 202 12.01 7.17 19.03
C ALA A 202 12.37 7.26 17.55
N GLY A 203 12.25 6.16 16.81
CA GLY A 203 12.51 6.12 15.38
C GLY A 203 11.57 7.03 14.58
N LEU A 204 10.29 7.11 14.96
CA LEU A 204 9.35 8.06 14.36
C LEU A 204 9.70 9.52 14.67
N GLY A 205 10.19 9.80 15.88
CA GLY A 205 10.67 11.13 16.27
C GLY A 205 11.92 11.55 15.49
N GLU A 206 12.87 10.62 15.30
CA GLU A 206 14.08 10.85 14.50
C GLU A 206 13.75 11.19 13.05
N ILE A 207 12.94 10.37 12.37
CA ILE A 207 12.58 10.67 10.98
C ILE A 207 11.73 11.93 10.87
N ALA A 208 10.86 12.21 11.84
CA ALA A 208 10.08 13.43 11.85
C ALA A 208 10.96 14.69 11.97
N ALA A 209 12.06 14.61 12.73
CA ALA A 209 13.05 15.68 12.82
C ALA A 209 13.75 15.92 11.47
N ARG A 210 14.13 14.85 10.77
CA ARG A 210 14.78 14.95 9.44
C ARG A 210 13.84 15.48 8.37
N PHE A 211 12.59 14.99 8.33
CA PHE A 211 11.57 15.51 7.41
C PHE A 211 11.02 16.89 7.80
N ALA A 212 11.34 17.39 9.00
CA ALA A 212 10.73 18.56 9.63
C ALA A 212 9.19 18.51 9.70
N ARG A 213 8.61 17.30 9.73
CA ARG A 213 7.16 17.02 9.80
C ARG A 213 6.92 15.57 10.20
N LYS A 214 5.73 15.25 10.73
CA LYS A 214 5.34 13.86 11.01
C LYS A 214 5.29 13.04 9.71
N PRO A 215 5.84 11.81 9.68
CA PRO A 215 5.73 10.96 8.50
C PRO A 215 4.29 10.48 8.30
N VAL A 216 3.93 10.15 7.05
CA VAL A 216 2.76 9.32 6.74
C VAL A 216 3.24 7.87 6.74
N LEU A 217 2.66 6.99 7.55
CA LEU A 217 3.03 5.58 7.49
C LEU A 217 2.52 4.94 6.21
N TRP A 218 3.41 4.23 5.52
CA TRP A 218 3.06 3.19 4.56
C TRP A 218 3.43 1.86 5.21
N ASP A 219 2.47 1.26 5.90
CA ASP A 219 2.66 0.03 6.64
C ASP A 219 2.52 -1.18 5.72
N ASN A 220 3.63 -1.89 5.51
CA ASN A 220 3.70 -3.10 4.68
C ASN A 220 3.26 -4.35 5.47
N TYR A 221 2.07 -4.26 6.05
CA TYR A 221 1.31 -5.38 6.60
C TYR A 221 -0.18 -5.14 6.29
N PRO A 222 -0.91 -6.06 5.62
CA PRO A 222 -0.57 -7.48 5.46
C PRO A 222 0.15 -7.85 4.15
N VAL A 223 0.68 -6.93 3.33
CA VAL A 223 1.27 -7.28 2.01
C VAL A 223 2.17 -8.51 2.03
N ASN A 224 2.02 -9.36 1.01
CA ASN A 224 2.73 -10.64 0.87
C ASN A 224 3.22 -10.89 -0.57
N ASP A 225 3.50 -9.83 -1.33
CA ASP A 225 3.84 -9.89 -2.75
C ASP A 225 5.26 -10.40 -3.04
N GLY A 226 6.21 -10.24 -2.11
CA GLY A 226 7.61 -10.60 -2.33
C GLY A 226 7.86 -12.11 -2.42
N ALA A 227 9.05 -12.48 -2.93
CA ALA A 227 9.49 -13.87 -3.09
C ALA A 227 9.32 -14.74 -1.83
N ARG A 228 9.63 -14.17 -0.65
CA ARG A 228 9.38 -14.83 0.64
C ARG A 228 7.94 -14.64 1.13
N GLY A 229 7.36 -13.46 0.92
CA GLY A 229 6.03 -13.10 1.40
C GLY A 229 4.93 -13.98 0.82
N SER A 230 5.00 -14.27 -0.49
CA SER A 230 3.99 -15.04 -1.23
C SER A 230 3.80 -16.46 -0.71
N ASN A 231 4.79 -16.98 0.03
CA ASN A 231 4.69 -18.24 0.76
C ASN A 231 3.73 -18.20 1.95
N PHE A 232 3.13 -17.06 2.32
CA PHE A 232 2.28 -16.92 3.50
C PHE A 232 0.99 -16.14 3.18
N LEU A 233 -0.11 -16.46 3.88
CA LEU A 233 -1.31 -15.63 3.92
C LEU A 233 -1.32 -14.88 5.26
N ARG A 234 -1.15 -13.56 5.18
CA ARG A 234 -1.00 -12.67 6.35
C ARG A 234 -2.37 -12.24 6.88
N ILE A 235 -3.07 -13.17 7.53
CA ILE A 235 -4.46 -12.99 7.98
C ILE A 235 -4.60 -12.63 9.46
N ASP A 236 -3.52 -12.62 10.24
CA ASP A 236 -3.58 -12.26 11.67
C ASP A 236 -4.06 -10.79 11.87
N ALA A 237 -4.46 -10.47 13.09
CA ALA A 237 -4.74 -9.09 13.45
C ALA A 237 -3.45 -8.26 13.52
N PHE A 238 -3.56 -6.93 13.39
CA PHE A 238 -2.43 -6.02 13.58
C PHE A 238 -1.83 -6.20 14.98
N ARG A 239 -0.51 -6.38 15.01
CA ARG A 239 0.33 -6.50 16.21
C ARG A 239 1.55 -5.59 16.07
N GLY A 240 2.18 -5.25 17.21
CA GLY A 240 3.37 -4.40 17.23
C GLY A 240 3.12 -2.93 16.87
N ARG A 241 1.84 -2.52 16.77
CA ARG A 241 1.40 -1.14 16.61
C ARG A 241 0.59 -0.76 17.84
N GLY A 242 0.59 0.53 18.19
CA GLY A 242 -0.23 1.09 19.25
C GLY A 242 -0.98 2.34 18.78
N SER A 243 -2.06 2.69 19.47
CA SER A 243 -2.90 3.84 19.10
C SER A 243 -2.19 5.18 19.20
N GLU A 244 -1.09 5.26 19.96
CA GLU A 244 -0.20 6.42 20.06
C GLU A 244 0.39 6.85 18.70
N LEU A 245 0.41 5.95 17.70
CA LEU A 245 0.80 6.28 16.34
C LEU A 245 -0.06 7.40 15.74
N ALA A 246 -1.30 7.60 16.22
CA ALA A 246 -2.13 8.73 15.81
C ALA A 246 -1.52 10.10 16.17
N GLU A 247 -0.74 10.14 17.24
CA GLU A 247 -0.03 11.35 17.67
C GLU A 247 1.38 11.46 17.07
N LEU A 248 1.97 10.36 16.62
CA LEU A 248 3.35 10.32 16.11
C LEU A 248 3.43 10.47 14.58
N THR A 249 2.33 10.23 13.88
CA THR A 249 2.28 10.18 12.42
C THR A 249 1.24 11.14 11.87
N GLN A 250 1.36 11.53 10.61
CA GLN A 250 0.36 12.37 9.94
C GLN A 250 -0.87 11.55 9.55
N ALA A 251 -0.68 10.31 9.08
CA ALA A 251 -1.73 9.36 8.74
C ALA A 251 -1.13 7.95 8.64
N HIS A 252 -1.98 6.92 8.65
CA HIS A 252 -1.55 5.52 8.58
C HIS A 252 -2.17 4.82 7.37
N PHE A 253 -1.38 4.62 6.32
CA PHE A 253 -1.74 3.88 5.13
C PHE A 253 -1.24 2.45 5.21
N VAL A 254 -2.04 1.51 4.74
CA VAL A 254 -1.74 0.08 4.77
C VAL A 254 -1.60 -0.46 3.36
N ASN A 255 -0.53 -1.23 3.10
CA ASN A 255 -0.37 -2.02 1.89
C ASN A 255 -0.95 -3.43 2.09
N PRO A 256 -2.03 -3.80 1.40
CA PRO A 256 -2.70 -5.08 1.59
C PRO A 256 -2.01 -6.22 0.82
N MET A 257 -2.51 -7.44 0.96
CA MET A 257 -2.08 -8.60 0.17
C MET A 257 -2.61 -8.55 -1.26
N ASN A 258 -2.05 -9.39 -2.13
CA ASN A 258 -2.66 -9.74 -3.41
C ASN A 258 -4.04 -10.41 -3.25
N GLN A 259 -4.34 -10.97 -2.07
CA GLN A 259 -5.64 -11.52 -1.69
C GLN A 259 -6.50 -10.41 -1.08
N CYS A 260 -7.41 -9.85 -1.88
CA CYS A 260 -8.27 -8.72 -1.53
C CYS A 260 -9.19 -9.04 -0.33
N TRP A 261 -9.86 -10.18 -0.36
CA TRP A 261 -10.85 -10.54 0.67
C TRP A 261 -10.18 -10.93 1.99
N LEU A 262 -9.10 -11.70 1.94
CA LEU A 262 -8.32 -12.05 3.13
C LEU A 262 -7.65 -10.83 3.79
N SER A 263 -7.25 -9.83 3.00
CA SER A 263 -6.66 -8.59 3.54
C SER A 263 -7.62 -7.84 4.48
N ARG A 264 -8.93 -8.02 4.32
CA ARG A 264 -9.95 -7.32 5.12
C ARG A 264 -9.88 -7.66 6.61
N ILE A 265 -9.40 -8.84 6.97
CA ILE A 265 -9.23 -9.26 8.37
C ILE A 265 -8.23 -8.34 9.07
N ALA A 266 -7.04 -8.18 8.49
CA ALA A 266 -6.02 -7.28 9.00
C ALA A 266 -6.50 -5.82 8.96
N LEU A 267 -7.07 -5.36 7.85
CA LEU A 267 -7.58 -3.98 7.73
C LEU A 267 -8.62 -3.64 8.81
N GLN A 268 -9.54 -4.56 9.10
CA GLN A 268 -10.53 -4.36 10.16
C GLN A 268 -9.88 -4.28 11.54
N SER A 269 -8.91 -5.15 11.81
CA SER A 269 -8.21 -5.16 13.09
C SER A 269 -7.44 -3.87 13.35
N LEU A 270 -6.90 -3.20 12.32
CA LEU A 270 -6.27 -1.89 12.49
C LEU A 270 -7.28 -0.82 12.89
N ALA A 271 -8.47 -0.81 12.29
CA ALA A 271 -9.52 0.10 12.72
C ALA A 271 -9.90 -0.13 14.18
N LEU A 272 -10.02 -1.40 14.61
CA LEU A 272 -10.27 -1.75 16.01
C LEU A 272 -9.14 -1.30 16.94
N LEU A 273 -7.88 -1.41 16.51
CA LEU A 273 -6.71 -0.95 17.27
C LEU A 273 -6.82 0.53 17.64
N TYR A 274 -7.16 1.39 16.69
CA TYR A 274 -7.33 2.81 16.97
C TYR A 274 -8.61 3.13 17.76
N GLN A 275 -9.69 2.38 17.54
CA GLN A 275 -10.95 2.58 18.27
C GLN A 275 -10.85 2.16 19.74
N GLN A 276 -10.12 1.07 20.02
CA GLN A 276 -10.00 0.49 21.37
C GLN A 276 -8.80 1.05 22.13
N GLY A 277 -7.82 1.61 21.43
CA GLY A 277 -6.67 2.26 22.04
C GLY A 277 -5.87 1.28 22.92
N PRO A 278 -5.48 1.68 24.15
CA PRO A 278 -4.77 0.80 25.09
C PRO A 278 -5.50 -0.48 25.47
N ALA A 279 -6.82 -0.59 25.23
CA ALA A 279 -7.61 -1.77 25.51
C ALA A 279 -7.65 -2.78 24.34
N TYR A 280 -6.98 -2.49 23.23
CA TYR A 280 -6.92 -3.37 22.08
C TYR A 280 -6.24 -4.70 22.42
N ASP A 281 -6.94 -5.80 22.14
CA ASP A 281 -6.42 -7.16 22.25
C ASP A 281 -6.44 -7.82 20.87
N ALA A 282 -5.25 -8.17 20.36
CA ALA A 282 -5.11 -8.67 19.00
C ALA A 282 -5.77 -10.03 18.79
N ASP A 283 -5.80 -10.91 19.79
CA ASP A 283 -6.41 -12.24 19.68
C ASP A 283 -7.94 -12.13 19.63
N ALA A 284 -8.51 -11.27 20.47
CA ALA A 284 -9.93 -10.94 20.48
C ALA A 284 -10.33 -10.22 19.18
N ALA A 285 -9.51 -9.28 18.69
CA ALA A 285 -9.73 -8.59 17.44
C ALA A 285 -9.71 -9.55 16.25
N PHE A 286 -8.73 -10.46 16.18
CA PHE A 286 -8.67 -11.48 15.14
C PHE A 286 -9.93 -12.35 15.13
N ALA A 287 -10.34 -12.87 16.29
CA ALA A 287 -11.55 -13.68 16.41
C ALA A 287 -12.83 -12.91 16.04
N TYR A 288 -12.91 -11.63 16.39
CA TYR A 288 -14.01 -10.75 15.99
C TYR A 288 -14.04 -10.55 14.47
N CYS A 289 -12.89 -10.24 13.86
CA CYS A 289 -12.78 -9.99 12.42
C CYS A 289 -13.15 -11.24 11.62
N LEU A 290 -12.68 -12.43 12.00
CA LEU A 290 -13.07 -13.67 11.32
C LEU A 290 -14.60 -13.88 11.31
N ARG A 291 -15.26 -13.72 12.46
CA ARG A 291 -16.72 -13.84 12.56
C ARG A 291 -17.48 -12.76 11.79
N ALA A 292 -16.88 -11.58 11.60
CA ALA A 292 -17.48 -10.49 10.84
C ALA A 292 -17.35 -10.69 9.31
N GLN A 293 -16.33 -11.44 8.86
CA GLN A 293 -16.01 -11.57 7.44
C GLN A 293 -16.50 -12.87 6.80
N CYS A 294 -16.77 -13.90 7.61
CA CYS A 294 -17.19 -15.19 7.08
C CYS A 294 -18.07 -15.98 8.06
N GLU A 295 -18.71 -17.03 7.55
CA GLU A 295 -19.54 -17.95 8.33
C GLU A 295 -18.73 -18.65 9.43
N GLU A 296 -19.42 -19.06 10.50
CA GLU A 296 -18.80 -19.63 11.70
C GLU A 296 -17.86 -20.81 11.41
N ALA A 297 -18.24 -21.69 10.48
CA ALA A 297 -17.43 -22.85 10.11
C ALA A 297 -16.11 -22.44 9.43
N LEU A 298 -16.14 -21.45 8.53
CA LEU A 298 -14.92 -20.95 7.87
C LEU A 298 -14.07 -20.14 8.85
N ALA A 299 -14.69 -19.35 9.74
CA ALA A 299 -13.98 -18.62 10.79
C ALA A 299 -13.23 -19.58 11.72
N ALA A 300 -13.87 -20.67 12.16
CA ALA A 300 -13.23 -21.71 12.97
C ALA A 300 -12.07 -22.39 12.22
N GLN A 301 -12.24 -22.69 10.93
CA GLN A 301 -11.20 -23.31 10.12
C GLN A 301 -9.99 -22.38 9.92
N LEU A 302 -10.23 -21.09 9.64
CA LEU A 302 -9.18 -20.07 9.50
C LEU A 302 -8.41 -19.87 10.80
N ALA A 303 -9.09 -19.85 11.95
CA ALA A 303 -8.45 -19.78 13.24
C ALA A 303 -7.58 -21.02 13.52
N ALA A 304 -8.08 -22.22 13.20
CA ALA A 304 -7.34 -23.46 13.37
C ALA A 304 -6.11 -23.58 12.45
N ASP A 305 -6.17 -23.04 11.23
CA ASP A 305 -5.08 -23.05 10.26
C ASP A 305 -4.19 -21.79 10.33
N LEU A 306 -4.39 -20.88 11.30
CA LEU A 306 -3.64 -19.61 11.37
C LEU A 306 -2.13 -19.83 11.34
N ASP A 307 -1.59 -20.78 12.12
CA ASP A 307 -0.16 -21.10 12.12
C ASP A 307 0.33 -21.56 10.74
N ALA A 308 -0.43 -22.44 10.10
CA ALA A 308 -0.11 -22.97 8.78
C ALA A 308 -0.08 -21.85 7.71
N LEU A 309 -1.04 -20.93 7.76
CA LEU A 309 -1.20 -19.85 6.80
C LEU A 309 -0.22 -18.67 7.02
N GLN A 310 -0.09 -18.22 8.27
CA GLN A 310 0.65 -17.01 8.64
C GLN A 310 2.14 -17.28 8.90
N ARG A 311 2.50 -18.43 9.48
CA ARG A 311 3.82 -18.66 10.09
C ARG A 311 4.62 -19.76 9.41
N GLU A 312 3.98 -20.87 9.04
CA GLU A 312 4.65 -22.00 8.39
C GLU A 312 4.74 -21.82 6.87
N GLY A 313 3.61 -21.44 6.26
CA GLY A 313 3.51 -21.12 4.84
C GLY A 313 3.43 -22.32 3.89
N LEU A 314 3.19 -22.03 2.61
CA LEU A 314 2.82 -23.01 1.59
C LEU A 314 3.86 -24.11 1.39
N SER A 315 5.14 -23.75 1.36
CA SER A 315 6.26 -24.68 1.16
C SER A 315 6.39 -25.73 2.27
N ALA A 316 5.87 -25.46 3.48
CA ALA A 316 5.81 -26.44 4.57
C ALA A 316 4.60 -27.39 4.46
N LEU A 317 3.58 -27.02 3.68
CA LEU A 317 2.40 -27.83 3.40
C LEU A 317 2.72 -28.76 2.22
N SER A 318 3.14 -30.00 2.51
CA SER A 318 3.47 -30.98 1.48
C SER A 318 2.73 -32.31 1.68
N GLY A 319 2.69 -33.12 0.62
CA GLY A 319 2.13 -34.47 0.64
C GLY A 319 0.68 -34.51 1.16
N ALA A 320 0.44 -35.38 2.14
CA ALA A 320 -0.88 -35.59 2.72
C ALA A 320 -1.47 -34.32 3.38
N ARG A 321 -0.64 -33.49 4.02
CA ARG A 321 -1.11 -32.27 4.72
C ARG A 321 -1.69 -31.26 3.73
N LEU A 322 -1.00 -31.03 2.61
CA LEU A 322 -1.49 -30.15 1.55
C LEU A 322 -2.78 -30.68 0.92
N ALA A 323 -2.85 -31.98 0.64
CA ALA A 323 -4.04 -32.61 0.07
C ALA A 323 -5.26 -32.48 1.00
N GLN A 324 -5.08 -32.71 2.30
CA GLN A 324 -6.14 -32.54 3.30
C GLN A 324 -6.60 -31.08 3.39
N MET A 325 -5.65 -30.13 3.42
CA MET A 325 -6.00 -28.71 3.49
C MET A 325 -6.77 -28.26 2.24
N ARG A 326 -6.33 -28.68 1.04
CA ARG A 326 -7.07 -28.44 -0.21
C ARG A 326 -8.48 -29.01 -0.17
N ALA A 327 -8.65 -30.24 0.31
CA ALA A 327 -9.96 -30.86 0.46
C ALA A 327 -10.85 -30.08 1.45
N ARG A 328 -10.32 -29.63 2.60
CA ARG A 328 -11.08 -28.81 3.56
C ARG A 328 -11.56 -27.49 2.93
N TYR A 329 -10.68 -26.75 2.26
CA TYR A 329 -11.04 -25.46 1.65
C TYR A 329 -11.91 -25.57 0.39
N ALA A 330 -12.05 -26.78 -0.19
CA ALA A 330 -12.96 -27.03 -1.31
C ALA A 330 -14.45 -26.98 -0.89
N GLU A 331 -14.74 -27.25 0.38
CA GLU A 331 -16.12 -27.28 0.93
C GLU A 331 -16.68 -25.89 1.22
N PHE A 332 -15.85 -24.84 1.23
CA PHE A 332 -16.28 -23.47 1.53
C PHE A 332 -16.50 -22.65 0.25
N HIS A 333 -17.69 -22.07 0.09
CA HIS A 333 -18.06 -21.27 -1.08
C HIS A 333 -18.13 -19.78 -0.73
N SER A 334 -16.96 -19.16 -0.57
CA SER A 334 -16.82 -17.73 -0.34
C SER A 334 -15.59 -17.17 -1.06
N PRO A 335 -15.54 -15.85 -1.34
CA PRO A 335 -14.35 -15.23 -1.91
C PRO A 335 -13.09 -15.41 -1.04
N LEU A 336 -13.21 -15.44 0.30
CA LEU A 336 -12.07 -15.72 1.19
C LEU A 336 -11.53 -17.13 0.94
N ALA A 337 -12.41 -18.12 0.84
CA ALA A 337 -12.02 -19.50 0.58
C ALA A 337 -11.44 -19.68 -0.84
N GLU A 338 -11.96 -18.94 -1.83
CA GLU A 338 -11.40 -18.90 -3.19
C GLU A 338 -9.95 -18.44 -3.18
N GLU A 339 -9.62 -17.35 -2.49
CA GLU A 339 -8.25 -16.84 -2.40
C GLU A 339 -7.29 -17.84 -1.72
N ILE A 340 -7.76 -18.56 -0.69
CA ILE A 340 -6.97 -19.62 -0.03
C ILE A 340 -6.76 -20.79 -1.00
N ARG A 341 -7.80 -21.20 -1.73
CA ARG A 341 -7.67 -22.27 -2.73
C ARG A 341 -6.68 -21.88 -3.83
N ASP A 342 -6.79 -20.67 -4.38
CA ASP A 342 -5.86 -20.16 -5.37
C ASP A 342 -4.43 -20.20 -4.85
N TRP A 343 -4.20 -19.73 -3.61
CA TRP A 343 -2.89 -19.79 -2.97
C TRP A 343 -2.36 -21.21 -2.78
N LEU A 344 -3.20 -22.14 -2.28
CA LEU A 344 -2.85 -23.57 -2.14
C LEU A 344 -2.48 -24.24 -3.47
N HIS A 345 -2.90 -23.67 -4.61
CA HIS A 345 -2.57 -24.13 -5.96
C HIS A 345 -1.45 -23.30 -6.64
N GLY A 346 -0.83 -22.35 -5.93
CA GLY A 346 0.27 -21.54 -6.44
C GLY A 346 -0.16 -20.32 -7.27
N GLY A 347 -1.44 -19.94 -7.24
CA GLY A 347 -2.00 -18.82 -8.01
C GLY A 347 -1.51 -17.43 -7.60
N TYR A 348 -0.68 -17.35 -6.56
CA TYR A 348 -0.05 -16.12 -6.06
C TYR A 348 1.47 -16.27 -5.91
N ALA A 349 2.09 -17.22 -6.61
CA ALA A 349 3.54 -17.35 -6.62
C ALA A 349 4.20 -16.05 -7.10
N PHE A 350 5.29 -15.66 -6.45
CA PHE A 350 6.08 -14.51 -6.87
C PHE A 350 6.66 -14.74 -8.26
N ASP A 351 6.46 -13.76 -9.14
CA ASP A 351 7.07 -13.70 -10.46
C ASP A 351 8.14 -12.60 -10.47
N PRO A 352 9.44 -12.92 -10.61
CA PRO A 352 10.49 -11.91 -10.69
C PRO A 352 10.27 -10.87 -11.79
N ALA A 353 9.54 -11.21 -12.86
CA ALA A 353 9.24 -10.28 -13.94
C ALA A 353 8.51 -9.02 -13.44
N CYS A 354 7.70 -9.14 -12.39
CA CYS A 354 6.94 -8.01 -11.84
C CYS A 354 7.82 -6.91 -11.21
N LEU A 355 9.08 -7.20 -10.89
CA LEU A 355 10.04 -6.20 -10.39
C LEU A 355 10.73 -5.41 -11.51
N THR A 356 10.81 -6.00 -12.69
CA THR A 356 11.44 -5.42 -13.88
C THR A 356 10.42 -4.86 -14.87
N ASP A 357 9.14 -5.17 -14.65
CA ASP A 357 8.03 -4.75 -15.49
C ASP A 357 7.81 -3.25 -15.44
#